data_AF-A0A182MDM1-F1
#
_entry.id   AF-A0A182MDM1-F1
#
_cell.length_a   1.000
_cell.length_b   1.000
_cell.length_c   1.000
_cell.angle_alpha   90.00
_cell.angle_beta   90.00
_cell.angle_gamma   90.00
#
_symmetry.space_group_name_H-M   'P 1'
#
loop_
_entity.id
_entity.type
_entity.pdbx_description
1 polymer ?
#
loop_
_entity_poly.entity_id
_entity_poly.type
_entity_poly.pdbx_seq_one_letter_code
_entity_poly.pdbx_strand_id
1 'polypeptide(L)'
;MEADGRGTADKLRNVELKAKIHGEDAFAHRVAIAKKLTGTDGTVITQNDVFFNASKGRLKLRYLTHKKSELISYDRPDVTGPKLSLYSKMDIDEPECLEQILSETIGVRGKLDKKRLLFLHDQTRIHLDAVASLGHFLEFEVVLRPEQTIEEGQAVVAEMKRLFEISDEDLMTGAYIDQLLK
;
A
#
# COMPACT_ATOMS: atom_id res chain seq x y z
N MET A 1 26.36 17.16 29.76
CA MET A 1 25.02 17.19 29.14
C MET A 1 25.08 16.28 27.94
N GLU A 2 24.78 15.00 28.18
CA GLU A 2 24.72 13.99 27.13
C GLU A 2 23.50 14.29 26.25
N ALA A 3 23.74 14.38 24.95
CA ALA A 3 22.67 14.45 23.97
C ALA A 3 21.99 13.08 23.96
N ASP A 4 20.86 13.02 24.65
CA ASP A 4 19.98 11.86 24.71
C ASP A 4 19.57 11.49 23.27
N GLY A 5 20.08 10.36 22.81
CA GLY A 5 19.83 9.79 21.49
C GLY A 5 18.37 9.36 21.40
N ARG A 6 17.49 10.31 21.08
CA ARG A 6 16.10 10.00 20.71
C ARG A 6 16.14 9.15 19.45
N GLY A 7 15.93 7.85 19.65
CA GLY A 7 15.87 6.85 18.60
C GLY A 7 14.98 7.34 17.48
N THR A 8 15.54 7.37 16.27
CA THR A 8 14.72 7.41 15.06
C THR A 8 13.77 6.24 15.16
N ALA A 9 12.45 6.51 15.15
CA ALA A 9 11.48 5.44 15.02
C ALA A 9 11.86 4.60 13.78
N ASP A 10 12.16 3.31 13.99
CA ASP A 10 12.65 2.46 12.92
C ASP A 10 11.63 2.43 11.79
N LYS A 11 12.07 2.82 10.59
CA LYS A 11 11.22 2.78 9.40
C LYS A 11 10.90 1.34 9.08
N LEU A 12 9.63 1.07 8.87
CA LEU A 12 9.18 -0.21 8.35
C LEU A 12 9.58 -0.32 6.88
N ARG A 13 9.80 -1.56 6.44
CA ARG A 13 10.34 -1.88 5.12
C ARG A 13 9.47 -2.94 4.47
N ASN A 14 9.09 -2.75 3.22
CA ASN A 14 8.48 -3.79 2.40
C ASN A 14 8.98 -3.73 0.97
N VAL A 15 9.04 -4.87 0.30
CA VAL A 15 9.12 -4.92 -1.15
C VAL A 15 7.70 -5.04 -1.69
N GLU A 16 7.31 -4.12 -2.56
CA GLU A 16 5.96 -4.07 -3.14
C GLU A 16 5.95 -4.24 -4.65
N LEU A 17 4.90 -4.86 -5.16
CA LEU A 17 4.56 -4.97 -6.58
C LEU A 17 3.09 -4.61 -6.76
N LYS A 18 2.79 -3.86 -7.82
CA LYS A 18 1.43 -3.46 -8.16
C LYS A 18 1.13 -3.81 -9.60
N ALA A 19 -0.04 -4.38 -9.84
CA ALA A 19 -0.53 -4.76 -11.16
C ALA A 19 -1.99 -4.36 -11.33
N LYS A 20 -2.36 -4.01 -12.56
CA LYS A 20 -3.75 -3.84 -12.96
C LYS A 20 -4.40 -5.20 -13.20
N ILE A 21 -5.68 -5.32 -12.89
CA ILE A 21 -6.49 -6.49 -13.25
C ILE A 21 -7.58 -6.05 -14.22
N HIS A 22 -7.63 -6.71 -15.37
CA HIS A 22 -8.54 -6.37 -16.45
C HIS A 22 -9.83 -7.19 -16.36
N GLY A 23 -10.91 -6.54 -15.89
CA GLY A 23 -12.26 -7.11 -15.83
C GLY A 23 -12.58 -7.84 -14.53
N GLU A 24 -13.88 -8.02 -14.29
CA GLU A 24 -14.42 -8.66 -13.07
C GLU A 24 -14.03 -10.13 -12.96
N ASP A 25 -14.07 -10.89 -14.06
CA ASP A 25 -13.75 -12.33 -14.06
C ASP A 25 -12.30 -12.59 -13.67
N ALA A 26 -11.37 -11.78 -14.20
CA ALA A 26 -9.96 -11.86 -13.83
C ALA A 26 -9.77 -11.52 -12.35
N PHE A 27 -10.49 -10.51 -11.84
CA PHE A 27 -10.44 -10.14 -10.42
C PHE A 27 -10.96 -11.26 -9.53
N ALA A 28 -12.12 -11.83 -9.85
CA ALA A 28 -12.69 -12.97 -9.14
C ALA A 28 -11.75 -14.19 -9.14
N HIS A 29 -11.06 -14.45 -10.25
CA HIS A 29 -10.05 -15.50 -10.34
C HIS A 29 -8.85 -15.25 -9.40
N ARG A 30 -8.31 -14.01 -9.35
CA ARG A 30 -7.25 -13.68 -8.38
C ARG A 30 -7.71 -13.77 -6.93
N VAL A 31 -8.97 -13.43 -6.64
CA VAL A 31 -9.58 -13.67 -5.31
C VAL A 31 -9.59 -15.16 -5.00
N ALA A 32 -10.02 -16.02 -5.94
CA ALA A 32 -10.06 -17.47 -5.74
C ALA A 32 -8.67 -18.06 -5.46
N ILE A 33 -7.63 -17.60 -6.17
CA ILE A 33 -6.24 -17.97 -5.89
C ILE A 33 -5.85 -17.59 -4.46
N ALA A 34 -6.13 -16.35 -4.03
CA ALA A 34 -5.80 -15.89 -2.67
C ALA A 34 -6.53 -16.69 -1.58
N LYS A 35 -7.81 -17.00 -1.78
CA LYS A 35 -8.59 -17.84 -0.86
C LYS A 35 -8.00 -19.24 -0.74
N LYS A 36 -7.68 -19.87 -1.87
CA LYS A 36 -7.06 -21.21 -1.88
C LYS A 36 -5.69 -21.20 -1.20
N LEU A 37 -4.88 -20.18 -1.45
CA LEU A 37 -3.53 -20.05 -0.89
C LEU A 37 -3.56 -19.85 0.63
N THR A 38 -4.51 -19.07 1.15
CA THR A 38 -4.55 -18.70 2.56
C THR A 38 -5.52 -19.51 3.40
N GLY A 39 -6.48 -20.20 2.78
CA GLY A 39 -7.55 -20.91 3.48
C GLY A 39 -8.57 -19.98 4.16
N THR A 40 -8.63 -18.70 3.77
CA THR A 40 -9.53 -17.70 4.36
C THR A 40 -10.35 -16.99 3.29
N ASP A 41 -11.42 -16.30 3.68
CA ASP A 41 -12.18 -15.42 2.77
C ASP A 41 -11.54 -14.02 2.61
N GLY A 42 -10.48 -13.72 3.35
CA GLY A 42 -9.87 -12.40 3.42
C GLY A 42 -10.68 -11.41 4.25
N THR A 43 -10.11 -10.22 4.47
CA THR A 43 -10.72 -9.14 5.24
C THR A 43 -11.05 -7.98 4.32
N VAL A 44 -12.32 -7.58 4.29
CA VAL A 44 -12.76 -6.38 3.56
C VAL A 44 -12.42 -5.13 4.38
N ILE A 45 -11.77 -4.17 3.74
CA ILE A 45 -11.39 -2.89 4.34
C ILE A 45 -11.82 -1.77 3.40
N THR A 46 -12.68 -0.89 3.87
CA THR A 46 -12.98 0.39 3.19
C THR A 46 -11.92 1.41 3.60
N GLN A 47 -11.28 2.04 2.62
CA GLN A 47 -10.22 3.03 2.84
C GLN A 47 -10.55 4.30 2.07
N ASN A 48 -10.41 5.44 2.74
CA ASN A 48 -10.48 6.76 2.12
C ASN A 48 -9.14 7.43 2.42
N ASP A 49 -8.29 7.57 1.39
CA ASP A 49 -6.95 8.11 1.52
C ASP A 49 -6.93 9.56 1.04
N VAL A 50 -6.47 10.48 1.89
CA VAL A 50 -6.16 11.88 1.52
C VAL A 50 -4.65 12.01 1.38
N PHE A 51 -4.21 12.36 0.17
CA PHE A 51 -2.81 12.59 -0.14
C PHE A 51 -2.50 14.08 -0.04
N PHE A 52 -1.40 14.43 0.60
CA PHE A 52 -0.94 15.81 0.77
C PHE A 52 0.29 16.07 -0.09
N ASN A 53 0.57 17.34 -0.40
CA ASN A 53 1.86 17.67 -0.98
C ASN A 53 2.95 17.50 0.08
N ALA A 54 4.14 17.05 -0.32
CA ALA A 54 5.28 16.90 0.56
C ALA A 54 6.54 17.37 -0.16
N SER A 55 7.44 18.03 0.56
CA SER A 55 8.73 18.45 0.00
C SER A 55 9.69 17.28 -0.19
N LYS A 56 9.49 16.17 0.53
CA LYS A 56 10.24 14.91 0.42
C LYS A 56 9.31 13.72 0.66
N GLY A 57 9.53 12.65 -0.10
CA GLY A 57 8.73 11.43 -0.01
C GLY A 57 7.25 11.70 -0.31
N ARG A 58 6.37 10.95 0.36
CA ARG A 58 4.92 11.04 0.21
C ARG A 58 4.25 10.97 1.57
N LEU A 59 3.11 11.65 1.69
CA LEU A 59 2.32 11.70 2.90
C LEU A 59 0.85 11.45 2.57
N LYS A 60 0.21 10.58 3.34
CA LYS A 60 -1.24 10.38 3.28
C LYS A 60 -1.83 10.20 4.66
N LEU A 61 -3.06 10.67 4.83
CA LEU A 61 -3.95 10.31 5.93
C LEU A 61 -4.94 9.28 5.40
N ARG A 62 -5.06 8.16 6.08
CA ARG A 62 -5.95 7.07 5.74
C ARG A 62 -7.06 6.95 6.77
N TYR A 63 -8.28 7.20 6.34
CA TYR A 63 -9.47 6.90 7.12
C TYR A 63 -9.79 5.40 7.04
N LEU A 64 -10.09 4.83 8.20
CA LEU A 64 -10.43 3.42 8.36
C LEU A 64 -11.73 3.29 9.13
N THR A 65 -12.58 2.36 8.72
CA THR A 65 -13.82 2.06 9.47
C THR A 65 -13.50 1.14 10.65
N HIS A 66 -14.09 1.42 11.82
CA HIS A 66 -14.00 0.59 13.04
C HIS A 66 -12.61 0.47 13.69
N LYS A 67 -11.64 1.31 13.29
CA LYS A 67 -10.33 1.44 13.93
C LYS A 67 -9.79 2.85 13.74
N LYS A 68 -8.72 3.20 14.45
CA LYS A 68 -8.06 4.50 14.30
C LYS A 68 -7.60 4.71 12.86
N SER A 69 -7.69 5.96 12.41
CA SER A 69 -7.13 6.40 11.13
C SER A 69 -5.60 6.37 11.21
N GLU A 70 -4.92 6.30 10.07
CA GLU A 70 -3.45 6.19 10.03
C GLU A 70 -2.86 7.36 9.25
N LEU A 71 -1.92 8.11 9.84
CA LEU A 71 -1.02 8.99 9.08
C LEU A 71 0.19 8.18 8.64
N ILE A 72 0.47 8.16 7.34
CA ILE A 72 1.51 7.33 6.74
C ILE A 72 2.44 8.22 5.91
N SER A 73 3.71 8.29 6.34
CA SER A 73 4.78 8.81 5.51
C SER A 73 5.50 7.64 4.84
N TYR A 74 5.79 7.77 3.56
CA TYR A 74 6.44 6.70 2.82
C TYR A 74 7.27 7.23 1.66
N ASP A 75 8.31 6.48 1.33
CA ASP A 75 9.17 6.76 0.20
C ASP A 75 9.40 5.46 -0.59
N ARG A 76 9.33 5.57 -1.92
CA ARG A 76 9.57 4.46 -2.85
C ARG A 76 9.84 5.02 -4.26
N PRO A 77 10.71 4.38 -5.05
CA PRO A 77 10.98 4.79 -6.42
C PRO A 77 9.79 4.52 -7.34
N ASP A 78 9.59 5.36 -8.35
CA ASP A 78 8.55 5.20 -9.38
C ASP A 78 9.04 4.29 -10.52
N VAL A 79 9.35 3.04 -10.17
CA VAL A 79 9.78 2.00 -11.11
C VAL A 79 8.72 0.92 -11.28
N THR A 80 8.71 0.33 -12.47
CA THR A 80 7.92 -0.87 -12.76
C THR A 80 8.55 -2.06 -12.04
N GLY A 81 7.73 -2.99 -11.54
CA GLY A 81 8.23 -4.18 -10.84
C GLY A 81 8.42 -4.02 -9.32
N PRO A 82 9.06 -5.02 -8.68
CA PRO A 82 9.26 -5.09 -7.24
C PRO A 82 10.17 -3.97 -6.73
N LYS A 83 9.67 -3.18 -5.78
CA LYS A 83 10.37 -1.99 -5.28
C LYS A 83 10.33 -1.90 -3.76
N LEU A 84 11.43 -1.45 -3.17
CA LEU A 84 11.50 -1.15 -1.75
C LEU A 84 10.63 0.07 -1.45
N SER A 85 9.78 -0.05 -0.43
CA SER A 85 9.17 1.08 0.23
C SER A 85 9.63 1.15 1.68
N LEU A 86 10.02 2.36 2.09
CA LEU A 86 10.33 2.72 3.47
C LEU A 86 9.17 3.55 3.99
N TYR A 87 8.58 3.16 5.11
CA TYR A 87 7.41 3.86 5.63
C TYR A 87 7.40 3.94 7.16
N SER A 88 6.71 4.97 7.65
CA SER A 88 6.34 5.13 9.04
C SER A 88 4.84 5.34 9.10
N LYS A 89 4.20 4.79 10.13
CA LYS A 89 2.77 4.97 10.33
C LYS A 89 2.47 5.30 11.79
N MET A 90 1.45 6.12 11.98
CA MET A 90 0.97 6.52 13.30
C MET A 90 -0.55 6.50 13.31
N ASP A 91 -1.12 5.92 14.37
CA ASP A 91 -2.56 5.95 14.59
C ASP A 91 -2.99 7.37 15.01
N ILE A 92 -4.10 7.83 14.46
CA ILE A 92 -4.64 9.18 14.64
C ILE A 92 -6.04 9.07 15.24
N ASP A 93 -6.23 9.74 16.37
CA ASP A 93 -7.51 9.83 17.08
C ASP A 93 -8.44 10.91 16.50
N GLU A 94 -7.87 12.04 16.04
CA GLU A 94 -8.62 13.19 15.50
C GLU A 94 -8.23 13.46 14.04
N PRO A 95 -8.59 12.58 13.09
CA PRO A 95 -8.12 12.66 11.72
C PRO A 95 -8.66 13.89 10.97
N GLU A 96 -9.87 14.35 11.25
CA GLU A 96 -10.45 15.53 10.61
C GLU A 96 -9.70 16.82 10.97
N CYS A 97 -9.30 16.97 12.25
CA CYS A 97 -8.49 18.09 12.70
C CYS A 97 -7.11 18.08 12.03
N LEU A 98 -6.48 16.89 11.96
CA LEU A 98 -5.21 16.73 11.28
C LEU A 98 -5.31 17.00 9.78
N GLU A 99 -6.37 16.52 9.11
CA GLU A 99 -6.62 16.81 7.70
C GLU A 99 -6.74 18.31 7.46
N GLN A 100 -7.48 19.04 8.30
CA GLN A 100 -7.63 20.49 8.18
C GLN A 100 -6.26 21.18 8.26
N ILE A 101 -5.49 20.89 9.31
CA ILE A 101 -4.16 21.50 9.52
C ILE A 101 -3.24 21.21 8.32
N LEU A 102 -3.18 19.97 7.84
CA LEU A 102 -2.33 19.61 6.71
C LEU A 102 -2.82 20.23 5.39
N SER A 103 -4.13 20.32 5.21
CA SER A 103 -4.72 20.97 4.02
C SER A 103 -4.38 22.46 3.96
N GLU A 104 -4.41 23.16 5.09
CA GLU A 104 -4.07 24.59 5.17
C GLU A 104 -2.56 24.86 5.02
N THR A 105 -1.71 23.94 5.49
CA THR A 105 -0.26 24.16 5.56
C THR A 105 0.51 23.66 4.34
N ILE A 106 0.17 22.47 3.84
CA ILE A 106 0.88 21.81 2.74
C ILE A 106 -0.03 21.49 1.55
N GLY A 107 -1.34 21.69 1.69
CA GLY A 107 -2.31 21.47 0.61
C GLY A 107 -2.59 20.00 0.33
N VAL A 108 -3.79 19.74 -0.18
CA VAL A 108 -4.23 18.41 -0.62
C VAL A 108 -3.75 18.19 -2.06
N ARG A 109 -3.07 17.06 -2.27
CA ARG A 109 -2.70 16.55 -3.61
C ARG A 109 -3.89 15.82 -4.26
N GLY A 110 -4.68 15.11 -3.47
CA GLY A 110 -5.93 14.51 -3.93
C GLY A 110 -6.47 13.47 -2.96
N LYS A 111 -7.65 12.92 -3.28
CA LYS A 111 -8.36 11.94 -2.44
C LYS A 111 -8.64 10.67 -3.24
N LEU A 112 -8.67 9.53 -2.56
CA LEU A 112 -8.88 8.22 -3.18
C LEU A 112 -9.72 7.32 -2.28
N ASP A 113 -10.85 6.88 -2.81
CA ASP A 113 -11.69 5.87 -2.18
C ASP A 113 -11.48 4.50 -2.80
N LYS A 114 -11.33 3.49 -1.94
CA LYS A 114 -11.20 2.11 -2.39
C LYS A 114 -11.73 1.09 -1.39
N LYS A 115 -12.15 -0.04 -1.94
CA LYS A 115 -12.46 -1.26 -1.18
C LYS A 115 -11.35 -2.26 -1.40
N ARG A 116 -10.67 -2.64 -0.33
CA ARG A 116 -9.58 -3.61 -0.32
C ARG A 116 -10.08 -4.94 0.23
N LEU A 117 -9.80 -6.02 -0.47
CA LEU A 117 -9.83 -7.36 0.08
C LEU A 117 -8.40 -7.77 0.43
N LEU A 118 -8.10 -7.86 1.73
CA LEU A 118 -6.80 -8.19 2.26
C LEU A 118 -6.70 -9.69 2.59
N PHE A 119 -5.65 -10.34 2.11
CA PHE A 119 -5.22 -11.65 2.56
C PHE A 119 -3.81 -11.58 3.14
N LEU A 120 -3.51 -12.44 4.11
CA LEU A 120 -2.19 -12.59 4.69
C LEU A 120 -1.66 -13.98 4.35
N HIS A 121 -0.47 -14.04 3.78
CA HIS A 121 0.25 -15.27 3.51
C HIS A 121 1.69 -15.10 3.99
N ASP A 122 2.04 -15.73 5.11
CA ASP A 122 3.28 -15.51 5.84
C ASP A 122 3.56 -14.02 6.09
N GLN A 123 4.67 -13.49 5.58
CA GLN A 123 5.04 -12.07 5.69
C GLN A 123 4.46 -11.18 4.57
N THR A 124 3.68 -11.76 3.67
CA THR A 124 3.13 -11.06 2.50
C THR A 124 1.69 -10.64 2.76
N ARG A 125 1.43 -9.35 2.56
CA ARG A 125 0.06 -8.84 2.43
C ARG A 125 -0.32 -8.86 0.97
N ILE A 126 -1.44 -9.50 0.67
CA ILE A 126 -2.01 -9.56 -0.67
C ILE A 126 -3.24 -8.66 -0.67
N HIS A 127 -3.19 -7.61 -1.47
CA HIS A 127 -4.24 -6.63 -1.60
C HIS A 127 -4.92 -6.80 -2.95
N LEU A 128 -6.22 -7.07 -2.93
CA LEU A 128 -7.09 -7.01 -4.10
C LEU A 128 -7.98 -5.77 -3.95
N ASP A 129 -7.64 -4.72 -4.69
CA ASP A 129 -8.21 -3.39 -4.54
C ASP A 129 -9.21 -3.11 -5.67
N ALA A 130 -10.44 -2.81 -5.30
CA ALA A 130 -11.42 -2.15 -6.17
C ALA A 130 -11.37 -0.65 -5.88
N VAL A 131 -10.87 0.13 -6.85
CA VAL A 131 -10.67 1.57 -6.72
C VAL A 131 -11.75 2.30 -7.52
N ALA A 132 -12.46 3.22 -6.87
CA ALA A 132 -13.50 3.99 -7.52
C ALA A 132 -12.92 4.71 -8.76
N SER A 133 -13.57 4.52 -9.91
CA SER A 133 -13.20 5.10 -11.22
C SER A 133 -11.90 4.60 -11.88
N LEU A 134 -11.10 3.75 -11.23
CA LEU A 134 -9.87 3.21 -11.82
C LEU A 134 -9.93 1.70 -12.13
N GLY A 135 -10.88 0.99 -11.51
CA GLY A 135 -11.08 -0.44 -11.69
C GLY A 135 -10.33 -1.27 -10.65
N HIS A 136 -9.83 -2.43 -11.07
CA HIS A 136 -9.31 -3.46 -10.18
C HIS A 136 -7.79 -3.59 -10.24
N PHE A 137 -7.21 -3.88 -9.10
CA PHE A 137 -5.76 -3.95 -8.93
C PHE A 137 -5.38 -5.04 -7.94
N LEU A 138 -4.15 -5.54 -8.12
CA LEU A 138 -3.49 -6.38 -7.15
C LEU A 138 -2.20 -5.70 -6.67
N GLU A 139 -1.94 -5.81 -5.38
CA GLU A 139 -0.68 -5.38 -4.78
C GLU A 139 -0.17 -6.42 -3.80
N PHE A 140 1.11 -6.74 -3.89
CA PHE A 140 1.84 -7.50 -2.88
C PHE A 140 2.67 -6.54 -2.04
N GLU A 141 2.63 -6.68 -0.73
CA GLU A 141 3.57 -6.05 0.19
C GLU A 141 4.27 -7.14 1.02
N VAL A 142 5.51 -7.47 0.66
CA VAL A 142 6.35 -8.40 1.43
C VAL A 142 7.05 -7.59 2.52
N VAL A 143 6.55 -7.68 3.75
CA VAL A 143 7.13 -6.95 4.88
C VAL A 143 8.46 -7.59 5.26
N LEU A 144 9.54 -6.83 5.16
CA LEU A 144 10.88 -7.33 5.44
C LEU A 144 11.11 -7.41 6.95
N ARG A 145 11.63 -8.56 7.39
CA ARG A 145 12.22 -8.68 8.72
C ARG A 145 13.51 -7.83 8.80
N PRO A 146 13.94 -7.41 10.00
CA PRO A 146 15.12 -6.54 10.15
C PRO A 146 16.35 -7.05 9.41
N GLU A 147 16.60 -8.36 9.48
CA GLU A 147 17.73 -9.06 8.88
C GLU A 147 17.59 -9.38 7.39
N GLN A 148 16.37 -9.27 6.83
CA GLN A 148 16.12 -9.64 5.43
C GLN A 148 16.67 -8.60 4.45
N THR A 149 17.25 -9.11 3.37
CA THR A 149 17.71 -8.30 2.25
C THR A 149 16.55 -7.90 1.34
N ILE A 150 16.82 -6.95 0.45
CA ILE A 150 15.81 -6.54 -0.54
C ILE A 150 15.60 -7.67 -1.55
N GLU A 151 16.67 -8.35 -1.93
CA GLU A 151 16.70 -9.44 -2.92
C GLU A 151 15.86 -10.64 -2.44
N GLU A 152 15.92 -10.98 -1.15
CA GLU A 152 15.06 -12.00 -0.55
C GLU A 152 13.58 -11.61 -0.65
N GLY A 153 13.25 -10.36 -0.37
CA GLY A 153 11.89 -9.85 -0.55
C GLY A 153 11.43 -9.87 -2.01
N GLN A 154 12.32 -9.51 -2.94
CA GLN A 154 12.04 -9.55 -4.38
C GLN A 154 11.81 -10.98 -4.89
N ALA A 155 12.54 -11.96 -4.35
CA ALA A 155 12.34 -13.37 -4.68
C ALA A 155 10.93 -13.84 -4.26
N VAL A 156 10.47 -13.47 -3.06
CA VAL A 156 9.10 -13.75 -2.60
C VAL A 156 8.07 -13.08 -3.52
N VAL A 157 8.28 -11.81 -3.88
CA VAL A 157 7.38 -11.12 -4.83
C VAL A 157 7.34 -11.83 -6.19
N ALA A 158 8.48 -12.31 -6.70
CA ALA A 158 8.54 -13.03 -7.97
C ALA A 158 7.76 -14.35 -7.92
N GLU A 159 7.86 -15.09 -6.81
CA GLU A 159 7.06 -16.28 -6.59
C GLU A 159 5.56 -15.95 -6.55
N MET A 160 5.16 -14.93 -5.80
CA MET A 160 3.78 -14.48 -5.71
C MET A 160 3.23 -14.02 -7.08
N LYS A 161 4.03 -13.29 -7.86
CA LYS A 161 3.68 -12.88 -9.23
C LYS A 161 3.36 -14.10 -10.11
N ARG A 162 4.17 -15.16 -10.01
CA ARG A 162 3.95 -16.42 -10.74
C ARG A 162 2.69 -17.14 -10.25
N LEU A 163 2.50 -17.26 -8.93
CA LEU A 163 1.34 -17.92 -8.34
C LEU A 163 0.02 -17.24 -8.69
N PHE A 164 0.03 -15.92 -8.79
CA PHE A 164 -1.14 -15.11 -9.17
C PHE A 164 -1.21 -14.83 -10.66
N GLU A 165 -0.37 -15.47 -11.49
CA GLU A 165 -0.44 -15.39 -12.95
C GLU A 165 -0.44 -13.91 -13.46
N ILE A 166 0.41 -13.07 -12.88
CA ILE A 166 0.50 -11.64 -13.23
C ILE A 166 1.54 -11.45 -14.34
N SER A 167 1.13 -10.81 -15.45
CA SER A 167 2.01 -10.47 -16.56
C SER A 167 2.87 -9.24 -16.25
N ASP A 168 4.03 -9.10 -16.92
CA ASP A 168 4.83 -7.88 -16.85
C ASP A 168 4.13 -6.66 -17.48
N GLU A 169 3.24 -6.90 -18.45
CA GLU A 169 2.46 -5.86 -19.13
C GLU A 169 1.41 -5.21 -18.22
N ASP A 170 0.95 -5.95 -17.20
CA ASP A 170 -0.03 -5.46 -16.22
C ASP A 170 0.62 -4.64 -15.11
N LEU A 171 1.96 -4.63 -15.03
CA LEU A 171 2.68 -3.98 -13.94
C LEU A 171 2.59 -2.47 -14.01
N MET A 172 2.36 -1.85 -12.85
CA MET A 172 2.16 -0.42 -12.76
C MET A 172 3.35 0.31 -12.14
N THR A 173 3.56 1.53 -12.64
CA THR A 173 4.36 2.57 -12.00
C THR A 173 3.47 3.54 -11.21
N GLY A 174 4.04 4.16 -10.17
CA GLY A 174 3.36 5.17 -9.36
C GLY A 174 2.29 4.63 -8.39
N ALA A 175 1.55 5.54 -7.77
CA ALA A 175 0.37 5.25 -6.94
C ALA A 175 -0.94 5.44 -7.72
N TYR A 176 -2.06 4.95 -7.18
CA TYR A 176 -3.38 5.16 -7.79
C TYR A 176 -3.72 6.64 -7.97
N ILE A 177 -3.31 7.49 -7.02
CA ILE A 177 -3.52 8.94 -7.10
C ILE A 177 -2.80 9.56 -8.31
N ASP A 178 -1.65 9.01 -8.71
CA ASP A 178 -0.92 9.49 -9.89
C ASP A 178 -1.62 9.08 -11.19
N GLN A 179 -2.50 8.08 -11.16
CA GLN A 179 -3.33 7.70 -12.31
C GLN A 179 -4.63 8.51 -12.36
N LEU A 180 -5.17 8.94 -11.20
CA LEU A 180 -6.34 9.82 -11.15
C LEU A 180 -6.04 11.26 -11.59
N LEU A 181 -4.81 11.73 -11.38
CA LEU A 181 -4.40 13.10 -11.69
C LEU A 181 -3.82 13.27 -13.11
N LYS A 182 -3.87 12.22 -13.94
CA LYS A 182 -3.56 12.29 -15.37
C LYS A 182 -4.80 12.66 -16.17
#